data_AF-A0A4V2NQI4-F1
#
_entry.id   AF-A0A4V2NQI4-F1
#
_cell.length_a   1.000
_cell.length_b   1.000
_cell.length_c   1.000
_cell.angle_alpha   90.00
_cell.angle_beta   90.00
_cell.angle_gamma   90.00
#
_symmetry.space_group_name_H-M   'P 1'
#
loop_
_entity.id
_entity.type
_entity.pdbx_description
1 polymer ?
#
loop_
_entity_poly.entity_id
_entity_poly.type
_entity_poly.pdbx_seq_one_letter_code
_entity_poly.pdbx_strand_id
1 'polypeptide(L)'
;MTKWTREQLNPEMKHPLEQLVGVIGMLAILRYGYLFIDTDKSRGEIFIWLVVGFAVIYILERVVKRLVRRLPIIRKRFLLPVYAVLLVLFLASFRVPRETVEIVRNFFGW
;
A
#
# COMPACT_ATOMS: atom_id res chain seq x y z
N MET A 1 -22.37 -11.42 32.72
CA MET A 1 -22.48 -11.50 31.24
C MET A 1 -21.26 -10.83 30.62
N THR A 2 -20.22 -11.60 30.33
CA THR A 2 -19.08 -11.14 29.53
C THR A 2 -19.56 -10.92 28.09
N LYS A 3 -19.51 -9.69 27.59
CA LYS A 3 -19.79 -9.41 26.17
C LYS A 3 -18.61 -9.95 25.37
N TRP A 4 -18.75 -11.17 24.84
CA TRP A 4 -17.82 -11.71 23.86
C TRP A 4 -17.81 -10.78 22.64
N THR A 5 -16.65 -10.27 22.26
CA THR A 5 -16.50 -9.44 21.07
C THR A 5 -16.74 -10.32 19.83
N ARG A 6 -17.38 -9.78 18.78
CA ARG A 6 -17.76 -10.51 17.56
C ARG A 6 -16.61 -11.30 16.89
N GLU A 7 -15.37 -10.97 17.21
CA GLU A 7 -14.16 -11.63 16.71
C GLU A 7 -13.81 -12.92 17.44
N GLN A 8 -14.25 -13.09 18.69
CA GLN A 8 -14.19 -14.40 19.36
C GLN A 8 -15.22 -15.38 18.76
N LEU A 9 -16.25 -14.84 18.10
CA LEU A 9 -17.31 -15.60 17.43
C LEU A 9 -17.00 -15.94 15.96
N ASN A 10 -16.00 -15.31 15.35
CA ASN A 10 -15.58 -15.63 13.98
C ASN A 10 -14.06 -15.46 13.80
N PRO A 11 -13.27 -16.53 13.99
CA PRO A 11 -11.82 -16.50 13.83
C PRO A 11 -11.34 -16.21 12.39
N GLU A 12 -12.24 -16.21 11.40
CA GLU A 12 -11.92 -15.89 9.99
C GLU A 12 -12.05 -14.40 9.65
N MET A 13 -12.53 -13.56 10.57
CA MET A 13 -12.64 -12.12 10.32
C MET A 13 -11.24 -11.49 10.22
N LYS A 14 -10.75 -11.31 8.98
CA LYS A 14 -9.52 -10.56 8.70
C LYS A 14 -9.59 -9.18 9.32
N HIS A 15 -8.58 -8.83 10.11
CA HIS A 15 -8.49 -7.57 10.85
C HIS A 15 -8.70 -6.38 9.89
N PRO A 16 -9.57 -5.40 10.19
CA PRO A 16 -9.86 -4.30 9.26
C PRO A 16 -8.63 -3.53 8.79
N LEU A 17 -7.62 -3.34 9.66
CA LEU A 17 -6.35 -2.73 9.27
C LEU A 17 -5.48 -3.65 8.41
N GLU A 18 -5.62 -4.98 8.53
CA GLU A 18 -4.93 -5.91 7.64
C GLU A 18 -5.45 -5.79 6.21
N GLN A 19 -6.75 -5.54 6.05
CA GLN A 19 -7.35 -5.23 4.73
C GLN A 19 -6.78 -3.92 4.17
N LEU A 20 -6.64 -2.88 5.01
CA LEU A 20 -6.06 -1.61 4.62
C LEU A 20 -4.63 -1.77 4.10
N VAL A 21 -3.80 -2.52 4.83
CA VAL A 21 -2.42 -2.81 4.41
C VAL A 21 -2.39 -3.57 3.09
N GLY A 22 -3.31 -4.51 2.87
CA GLY A 22 -3.44 -5.20 1.59
C GLY A 22 -3.80 -4.27 0.43
N VAL A 23 -4.68 -3.28 0.65
CA VAL A 23 -4.99 -2.27 -0.36
C VAL A 23 -3.76 -1.43 -0.69
N ILE A 24 -3.01 -0.97 0.33
CA ILE A 24 -1.77 -0.22 0.12
C ILE A 24 -0.75 -1.05 -0.69
N GLY A 25 -0.58 -2.34 -0.37
CA GLY A 25 0.31 -3.24 -1.10
C GLY A 25 -0.09 -3.38 -2.57
N MET A 26 -1.39 -3.59 -2.85
CA MET A 26 -1.91 -3.66 -4.22
C MET A 26 -1.66 -2.36 -4.99
N LEU A 27 -1.93 -1.20 -4.39
CA LEU A 27 -1.68 0.10 -5.00
C LEU A 27 -0.17 0.32 -5.26
N ALA A 28 0.70 -0.08 -4.33
CA ALA A 28 2.15 0.01 -4.52
C ALA A 28 2.63 -0.85 -5.70
N ILE A 29 2.12 -2.08 -5.84
CA ILE A 29 2.43 -2.97 -6.97
C ILE A 29 2.02 -2.32 -8.29
N LEU A 30 0.80 -1.80 -8.38
CA LEU A 30 0.31 -1.12 -9.59
C LEU A 30 1.16 0.11 -9.92
N ARG A 31 1.49 0.94 -8.93
CA ARG A 31 2.30 2.15 -9.14
C ARG A 31 3.74 1.82 -9.53
N TYR A 32 4.31 0.78 -8.93
CA TYR A 32 5.66 0.31 -9.23
C TYR A 32 5.74 -0.27 -10.64
N GLY A 33 4.78 -1.12 -11.03
CA GLY A 33 4.69 -1.66 -12.39
C GLY A 33 4.58 -0.56 -13.44
N TYR A 34 3.81 0.49 -13.17
CA TYR A 34 3.67 1.64 -14.08
C TYR A 34 4.99 2.37 -14.35
N LEU A 35 5.96 2.38 -13.42
CA LEU A 35 7.26 3.03 -13.63
C LEU A 35 8.05 2.44 -14.81
N PHE A 36 7.71 1.23 -15.26
CA PHE A 36 8.41 0.53 -16.33
C PHE A 36 7.72 0.61 -17.70
N ILE A 37 6.55 1.27 -17.81
CA ILE A 37 5.81 1.36 -19.08
C ILE A 37 6.56 2.22 -20.11
N ASP A 38 7.19 3.32 -19.67
CA ASP A 38 7.92 4.27 -20.53
C ASP A 38 9.42 4.31 -20.21
N THR A 39 10.01 3.19 -19.76
CA THR A 39 11.43 3.13 -19.41
C THR A 39 12.25 2.57 -20.56
N ASP A 40 13.45 3.11 -20.78
CA ASP A 40 14.39 2.66 -21.83
C ASP A 40 15.13 1.35 -21.47
N LYS A 41 14.76 0.71 -20.35
CA LYS A 41 15.40 -0.53 -19.89
C LYS A 41 15.04 -1.72 -20.77
N SER A 42 15.95 -2.68 -20.85
CA SER A 42 15.69 -3.94 -21.55
C SER A 42 14.61 -4.77 -20.83
N ARG A 43 13.89 -5.62 -21.57
CA ARG A 43 12.85 -6.50 -21.01
C ARG A 43 13.37 -7.38 -19.86
N GLY A 44 14.60 -7.86 -19.95
CA GLY A 44 15.24 -8.68 -18.92
C GLY A 44 15.52 -7.90 -17.64
N GLU A 45 16.01 -6.66 -17.75
CA GLU A 45 16.20 -5.80 -16.59
C GLU A 45 14.86 -5.43 -15.95
N ILE A 46 13.85 -5.09 -16.74
CA ILE A 46 12.50 -4.81 -16.24
C ILE A 46 11.98 -6.03 -15.44
N PHE A 47 12.15 -7.24 -15.95
CA PHE A 47 11.73 -8.45 -15.25
C PHE A 47 12.43 -8.61 -13.89
N ILE A 48 13.76 -8.44 -13.85
CA ILE A 48 14.53 -8.51 -12.59
C ILE A 48 14.03 -7.47 -11.60
N TRP A 49 13.87 -6.22 -12.04
CA TRP A 49 13.38 -5.13 -11.19
C TRP A 49 11.95 -5.40 -10.67
N LEU A 50 11.05 -5.90 -11.51
CA LEU A 50 9.69 -6.27 -11.11
C LEU A 50 9.71 -7.37 -10.04
N VAL A 51 10.50 -8.44 -10.24
CA VAL A 51 10.61 -9.54 -9.28
C VAL A 51 11.15 -9.03 -7.95
N VAL A 52 12.24 -8.26 -7.96
CA VAL A 52 12.86 -7.72 -6.74
C VAL A 52 11.91 -6.76 -6.03
N GLY A 53 11.33 -5.81 -6.77
CA GLY A 53 10.41 -4.83 -6.20
C GLY A 53 9.16 -5.46 -5.61
N PHE A 54 8.54 -6.42 -6.31
CA PHE A 54 7.37 -7.14 -5.79
C PHE A 54 7.71 -8.00 -4.59
N ALA A 55 8.87 -8.65 -4.56
CA ALA A 55 9.32 -9.40 -3.39
C ALA A 55 9.47 -8.49 -2.16
N VAL A 56 10.07 -7.31 -2.34
CA VAL A 56 10.20 -6.31 -1.26
C VAL A 56 8.82 -5.83 -0.78
N ILE A 57 7.93 -5.45 -1.70
CA ILE A 57 6.57 -5.01 -1.35
C ILE A 57 5.83 -6.11 -0.59
N TYR A 58 5.91 -7.36 -1.05
CA TYR A 58 5.28 -8.50 -0.41
C TYR A 58 5.79 -8.74 1.02
N ILE A 59 7.12 -8.69 1.23
CA ILE A 59 7.72 -8.86 2.55
C ILE A 59 7.25 -7.73 3.48
N LEU A 60 7.30 -6.48 3.02
CA LEU A 60 6.84 -5.33 3.80
C LEU A 60 5.36 -5.44 4.14
N GLU A 61 4.51 -5.79 3.18
CA GLU A 61 3.07 -6.01 3.40
C GLU A 61 2.85 -7.07 4.48
N ARG A 62 3.57 -8.20 4.44
CA ARG A 62 3.46 -9.27 5.43
C ARG A 62 3.89 -8.81 6.83
N VAL A 63 4.97 -8.05 6.93
CA VAL A 63 5.46 -7.50 8.21
C VAL A 63 4.44 -6.52 8.79
N VAL A 64 3.96 -5.56 7.99
CA VAL A 64 3.00 -4.57 8.44
C VAL A 64 1.67 -5.21 8.82
N LYS A 65 1.18 -6.21 8.05
CA LYS A 65 0.00 -7.00 8.41
C LYS A 65 0.15 -7.65 9.79
N ARG A 66 1.33 -8.19 10.10
CA ARG A 66 1.62 -8.79 11.42
C ARG A 66 1.61 -7.72 12.53
N LEU A 67 2.12 -6.53 12.26
CA LEU A 67 2.13 -5.42 13.24
C LEU A 67 0.72 -4.89 13.50
N VAL A 68 -0.09 -4.65 12.47
CA VAL A 68 -1.44 -4.09 12.64
C VAL A 68 -2.41 -5.06 13.32
N ARG A 69 -2.15 -6.37 13.28
CA ARG A 69 -2.90 -7.37 14.08
C ARG A 69 -2.71 -7.22 15.58
N ARG A 70 -1.66 -6.51 16.03
CA ARG A 70 -1.43 -6.21 17.45
C ARG A 70 -2.17 -4.94 17.91
N LEU A 71 -2.74 -4.18 16.98
CA LEU A 71 -3.47 -2.95 17.29
C LEU A 71 -4.93 -3.25 17.66
N PRO A 72 -5.57 -2.37 18.45
CA PRO A 72 -6.99 -2.51 18.76
C PRO A 72 -7.84 -2.41 17.49
N ILE A 73 -8.94 -3.16 17.46
CA ILE A 73 -9.81 -3.23 16.30
C ILE A 73 -10.56 -1.92 16.10
N ILE A 74 -10.32 -1.31 14.95
CA ILE A 74 -11.05 -0.13 14.49
C ILE A 74 -12.27 -0.61 13.68
N ARG A 75 -13.45 0.01 13.90
CA ARG A 75 -14.66 -0.36 13.14
C ARG A 75 -14.45 -0.04 11.65
N LYS A 76 -14.80 -0.99 10.77
CA LYS A 76 -14.66 -0.88 9.31
C LYS A 76 -15.20 0.44 8.71
N ARG A 77 -16.30 0.97 9.25
CA ARG A 77 -16.90 2.25 8.80
C ARG A 77 -15.96 3.45 8.88
N PHE A 78 -15.00 3.45 9.81
CA PHE A 78 -14.02 4.53 9.94
C PHE A 78 -12.89 4.43 8.92
N LEU A 79 -12.73 3.29 8.25
CA LEU A 79 -11.71 3.08 7.23
C LEU A 79 -12.17 3.56 5.84
N LEU A 80 -13.49 3.68 5.61
CA LEU A 80 -14.06 4.20 4.36
C LEU A 80 -13.44 5.54 3.89
N PRO A 81 -13.38 6.59 4.74
CA PRO A 81 -12.72 7.84 4.36
C PRO A 81 -11.21 7.66 4.13
N VAL A 82 -10.56 6.78 4.88
CA VAL A 82 -9.13 6.48 4.69
C VAL A 82 -8.88 5.82 3.33
N TYR A 83 -9.72 4.87 2.92
CA TYR A 83 -9.65 4.26 1.60
C TYR A 83 -9.85 5.28 0.48
N ALA A 84 -10.80 6.20 0.63
CA ALA A 84 -11.03 7.27 -0.34
C ALA A 84 -9.80 8.20 -0.46
N VAL A 85 -9.22 8.61 0.68
CA VAL A 85 -8.00 9.42 0.69
C VAL A 85 -6.83 8.68 0.03
N LEU A 86 -6.62 7.41 0.36
CA LEU A 86 -5.57 6.59 -0.26
C LEU A 86 -5.75 6.45 -1.77
N LEU A 87 -6.99 6.28 -2.23
CA LEU A 87 -7.28 6.20 -3.66
C LEU A 87 -6.99 7.53 -4.36
N VAL A 88 -7.39 8.66 -3.75
CA VAL A 88 -7.09 10.00 -4.28
C VAL A 88 -5.57 10.23 -4.35
N LEU A 89 -4.83 9.91 -3.29
CA LEU A 89 -3.37 10.02 -3.27
C LEU A 89 -2.72 9.11 -4.31
N PHE A 90 -3.23 7.90 -4.49
CA PHE A 90 -2.76 6.98 -5.52
C PHE A 90 -2.98 7.54 -6.92
N LEU A 91 -4.18 8.01 -7.25
CA LEU A 91 -4.46 8.64 -8.55
C LEU A 91 -3.62 9.90 -8.76
N ALA A 92 -3.47 10.73 -7.72
CA ALA A 92 -2.58 11.89 -7.75
C ALA A 92 -1.12 11.48 -8.02
N SER A 93 -0.66 10.33 -7.52
CA SER A 93 0.71 9.84 -7.76
C SER A 93 1.03 9.51 -9.22
N PHE A 94 0.03 9.33 -10.08
CA PHE A 94 0.19 9.22 -11.54
C PHE A 94 0.16 10.58 -12.23
N ARG A 95 -0.53 11.55 -11.62
CA ARG A 95 -0.76 12.88 -12.19
C ARG A 95 0.33 13.88 -11.84
N VAL A 96 1.15 13.61 -10.82
CA VAL A 96 2.25 14.49 -10.41
C VAL A 96 3.18 14.73 -11.60
N PRO A 97 3.20 15.94 -12.18
CA PRO A 97 4.09 16.30 -13.27
C PRO A 97 5.54 16.17 -12.80
N ARG A 98 6.46 15.81 -13.71
CA ARG A 98 7.90 15.70 -13.38
C ARG A 98 8.43 16.97 -12.66
N GLU A 99 7.84 18.13 -12.96
CA GLU A 99 8.14 19.42 -12.34
C GLU A 99 7.91 19.46 -10.82
N THR A 100 6.88 18.80 -10.29
CA THR A 100 6.64 18.76 -8.84
C THR A 100 7.65 17.86 -8.11
N VAL A 101 8.16 16.83 -8.79
CA VAL A 101 9.25 15.98 -8.27
C VAL A 101 10.55 16.79 -8.20
N GLU A 102 10.82 17.65 -9.18
CA GLU A 102 11.96 18.58 -9.17
C GLU A 102 11.84 19.65 -8.09
N ILE A 103 10.64 20.18 -7.83
CA ILE A 103 10.42 21.15 -6.74
C ILE A 103 10.66 20.51 -5.37
N VAL A 104 10.15 19.29 -5.14
CA VAL A 104 10.39 18.57 -3.87
C VAL A 104 11.87 18.19 -3.73
N ARG A 105 12.52 17.79 -4.83
CA ARG A 105 13.97 17.50 -4.84
C ARG A 105 14.80 18.74 -4.51
N ASN A 106 14.47 19.89 -5.09
CA ASN A 106 15.11 21.17 -4.77
C ASN A 106 14.81 21.65 -3.35
N PHE A 107 13.65 21.30 -2.78
CA PHE A 107 13.28 21.65 -1.41
C PHE A 107 13.98 20.77 -0.36
N PHE A 108 14.27 19.51 -0.67
CA PHE A 108 14.96 18.56 0.23
C PHE A 108 16.48 18.44 -0.01
N GLY A 109 17.03 19.15 -1.01
CA GLY A 109 18.47 19.42 -1.14
C GLY A 109 19.36 18.21 -1.42
N TRP A 110 18.91 17.24 -2.24
CA TRP A 110 19.72 16.10 -2.73
C TRP A 110 19.73 15.97 -4.25
#